data_AF-A0A934FSK5-F1
#
_entry.id   AF-A0A934FSK5-F1
#
_cell.length_a   1.000
_cell.length_b   1.000
_cell.length_c   1.000
_cell.angle_alpha   90.00
_cell.angle_beta   90.00
_cell.angle_gamma   90.00
#
_symmetry.space_group_name_H-M   'P 1'
#
loop_
_entity.id
_entity.type
_entity.pdbx_description
1 polymer ?
#
loop_
_entity_poly.entity_id
_entity_poly.type
_entity_poly.pdbx_seq_one_letter_code
_entity_poly.pdbx_strand_id
1 'polypeptide(L)'
;MEAKSRRPRRAVLVVEAAVLATLAAIWISGRTPPAPSVRWQFGETRTAQEPFAELPADHPVRLQVEIDEPLHVYVASWDMLRGNVALWPSTRLKSMASVDPLAAGTHELPGRWEQQDIVWHVGDGVGVTTFLVIASRRPLDDLAAAMLRFRQMGNAAFPDRRECATYAPDAGMDVVPPLHAIAHDLLKLCAEQAGIDHDGPMVPVPDRDGVWMKAMRVVTPLPEEPMTAEQAQQELAERLSPLEGLVEKSEAKPPADAGMQGPPAPPSGR
;
A
#
# COMPACT_ATOMS: atom_id res chain seq x y z
N MET A 1 1.41 -67.58 50.76
CA MET A 1 2.25 -67.09 49.65
C MET A 1 1.47 -66.03 48.91
N GLU A 2 1.68 -64.76 49.24
CA GLU A 2 1.06 -63.63 48.52
C GLU A 2 1.86 -63.33 47.25
N ALA A 3 1.27 -63.61 46.10
CA ALA A 3 1.80 -63.24 44.81
C ALA A 3 1.67 -61.72 44.64
N LYS A 4 2.76 -61.00 44.91
CA LYS A 4 2.86 -59.54 44.74
C LYS A 4 2.73 -59.20 43.25
N SER A 5 1.48 -58.99 42.82
CA SER A 5 1.09 -58.58 41.47
C SER A 5 1.83 -57.32 41.05
N ARG A 6 2.92 -57.48 40.28
CA ARG A 6 3.65 -56.41 39.59
C ARG A 6 2.79 -55.88 38.43
N ARG A 7 1.69 -55.20 38.74
CA ARG A 7 0.98 -54.33 37.79
C ARG A 7 1.68 -52.95 37.74
N PRO A 8 1.36 -52.08 36.78
CA PRO A 8 1.88 -52.07 35.42
C PRO A 8 2.57 -50.71 35.21
N ARG A 9 3.75 -50.51 35.81
CA ARG A 9 4.47 -49.22 35.77
C ARG A 9 4.70 -48.68 34.35
N ARG A 10 4.78 -49.56 33.35
CA ARG A 10 4.92 -49.19 31.94
C ARG A 10 3.65 -48.58 31.35
N ALA A 11 2.47 -49.03 31.77
CA ALA A 11 1.20 -48.51 31.24
C ALA A 11 0.95 -47.07 31.72
N VAL A 12 1.32 -46.76 32.97
CA VAL A 12 1.18 -45.41 33.54
C VAL A 12 2.06 -44.41 32.79
N LEU A 13 3.33 -44.76 32.51
CA LEU A 13 4.26 -43.89 31.78
C LEU A 13 3.82 -43.59 30.33
N VAL A 14 3.22 -44.56 29.65
CA VAL A 14 2.73 -44.37 28.27
C VAL A 14 1.54 -43.42 28.25
N VAL A 15 0.63 -43.52 29.21
CA VAL A 15 -0.53 -42.62 29.32
C VAL A 15 -0.08 -41.20 29.64
N GLU A 16 0.86 -41.02 30.58
CA GLU A 16 1.40 -39.70 30.92
C GLU A 16 2.10 -39.03 29.73
N ALA A 17 2.92 -39.79 28.99
CA ALA A 17 3.58 -39.29 27.79
C ALA A 17 2.56 -38.89 26.70
N ALA A 18 1.50 -39.67 26.50
CA ALA A 18 0.44 -39.37 25.54
C ALA A 18 -0.34 -38.10 25.93
N VAL A 19 -0.66 -37.92 27.21
CA VAL A 19 -1.33 -36.71 27.71
C VAL A 19 -0.45 -35.47 27.49
N LEU A 20 0.84 -35.55 27.84
CA LEU A 20 1.77 -34.44 27.64
C LEU A 20 1.96 -34.10 26.16
N ALA A 21 2.06 -35.10 25.28
CA ALA A 21 2.13 -34.88 23.84
C ALA A 21 0.86 -34.22 23.28
N THR A 22 -0.32 -34.61 23.78
CA THR A 22 -1.60 -34.03 23.36
C THR A 22 -1.72 -32.58 23.83
N LEU A 23 -1.35 -32.29 25.08
CA LEU A 23 -1.34 -30.92 25.61
C LEU A 23 -0.32 -30.03 24.87
N ALA A 24 0.85 -30.57 24.53
CA ALA A 24 1.85 -29.86 23.74
C ALA A 24 1.33 -29.58 22.31
N ALA A 25 0.68 -30.56 21.67
CA ALA A 25 0.08 -30.37 20.34
C ALA A 25 -1.05 -29.32 20.37
N ILE A 26 -1.91 -29.32 21.40
CA ILE A 26 -2.95 -28.29 21.58
C ILE A 26 -2.32 -26.91 21.81
N TRP A 27 -1.26 -26.83 22.61
CA TRP A 27 -0.59 -25.57 22.90
C TRP A 27 0.15 -24.99 21.68
N ILE A 28 0.78 -25.85 20.87
CA ILE A 28 1.43 -25.44 19.62
C ILE A 28 0.39 -25.06 18.57
N SER A 29 -0.70 -25.84 18.45
CA SER A 29 -1.78 -25.57 17.48
C SER A 29 -2.64 -24.36 17.85
N GLY A 30 -2.67 -23.97 19.13
CA GLY A 30 -3.42 -22.82 19.63
C GLY A 30 -2.69 -21.48 19.50
N ARG A 31 -1.42 -21.48 19.06
CA ARG A 31 -0.72 -20.23 18.73
C ARG A 31 -1.14 -19.80 17.34
N THR A 32 -2.20 -19.01 17.26
CA THR A 32 -2.48 -18.21 16.06
C THR A 32 -1.20 -17.43 15.76
N PRO A 33 -0.59 -17.59 14.57
CA PRO A 33 0.57 -16.79 14.18
C PRO A 33 0.19 -15.30 14.38
N PRO A 34 1.10 -14.49 14.93
CA PRO A 34 0.78 -13.11 15.25
C PRO A 34 0.33 -12.43 13.96
N ALA A 35 -0.83 -11.78 14.01
CA ALA A 35 -1.33 -11.06 12.86
C ALA A 35 -0.33 -9.94 12.49
N PRO A 36 -0.15 -9.64 11.19
CA PRO A 36 0.63 -8.48 10.79
C PRO A 36 0.07 -7.23 11.46
N SER A 37 0.92 -6.27 11.79
CA SER A 37 0.53 -5.02 12.42
C SER A 37 0.76 -3.85 11.47
N VAL A 38 -0.10 -2.84 11.55
CA VAL A 38 0.03 -1.64 10.73
C VAL A 38 -0.08 -0.37 11.56
N ARG A 39 0.55 0.71 11.09
CA ARG A 39 0.38 2.04 11.65
C ARG A 39 0.33 3.07 10.54
N TRP A 40 -0.75 3.83 10.47
CA TRP A 40 -0.85 4.96 9.58
C TRP A 40 -0.12 6.16 10.17
N GLN A 41 0.70 6.81 9.34
CA GLN A 41 1.47 7.98 9.75
C GLN A 41 1.11 9.15 8.86
N PHE A 42 0.76 10.28 9.48
CA PHE A 42 0.35 11.48 8.78
C PHE A 42 1.28 12.65 9.09
N GLY A 43 1.48 13.51 8.09
CA GLY A 43 2.32 14.68 8.19
C GLY A 43 3.82 14.38 8.24
N GLU A 44 4.60 15.45 8.42
CA GLU A 44 6.07 15.36 8.52
C GLU A 44 6.54 14.80 9.86
N THR A 45 5.77 15.04 10.92
CA THR A 45 6.06 14.55 12.28
C THR A 45 5.72 13.07 12.47
N ARG A 46 5.12 12.42 11.45
CA ARG A 46 4.79 10.98 11.43
C ARG A 46 3.93 10.58 12.63
N THR A 47 2.95 11.41 12.96
CA THR A 47 2.05 11.15 14.09
C THR A 47 0.95 10.19 13.66
N ALA A 48 0.59 9.27 14.57
CA ALA A 48 -0.67 8.55 14.45
C ALA A 48 -1.82 9.55 14.55
N GLN A 49 -2.90 9.32 13.81
CA GLN A 49 -4.07 10.20 13.78
C GLN A 49 -5.32 9.43 14.19
N GLU A 50 -6.23 10.09 14.88
CA GLU A 50 -7.51 9.49 15.20
C GLU A 50 -8.32 9.19 13.91
N PRO A 51 -9.18 8.15 13.92
CA PRO A 51 -10.11 7.93 12.82
C PRO A 51 -10.94 9.19 12.56
N PHE A 52 -11.19 9.49 11.29
CA PHE A 52 -11.93 10.68 10.85
C PHE A 52 -11.27 12.02 11.19
N ALA A 53 -9.96 12.03 11.47
CA ALA A 53 -9.21 13.27 11.55
C ALA A 53 -9.42 14.12 10.29
N GLU A 54 -9.59 15.43 10.51
CA GLU A 54 -9.67 16.42 9.44
C GLU A 54 -8.26 16.77 8.98
N LEU A 55 -7.92 16.40 7.74
CA LEU A 55 -6.57 16.53 7.18
C LEU A 55 -6.62 17.24 5.83
N PRO A 56 -5.71 18.18 5.54
CA PRO A 56 -5.57 18.77 4.22
C PRO A 56 -5.36 17.72 3.13
N ALA A 57 -5.76 18.02 1.90
CA ALA A 57 -5.71 17.08 0.78
C ALA A 57 -4.25 16.65 0.48
N ASP A 58 -3.33 17.63 0.50
CA ASP A 58 -1.89 17.46 0.31
C ASP A 58 -1.17 16.85 1.53
N HIS A 59 -1.88 16.57 2.63
CA HIS A 59 -1.26 16.10 3.84
C HIS A 59 -0.55 14.76 3.61
N PRO A 60 0.77 14.65 3.95
CA PRO A 60 1.54 13.44 3.71
C PRO A 60 0.96 12.21 4.42
N VAL A 61 0.94 11.08 3.73
CA VAL A 61 0.48 9.78 4.25
C VAL A 61 1.55 8.72 4.00
N ARG A 62 1.83 7.94 5.05
CA ARG A 62 2.68 6.75 4.99
C ARG A 62 2.02 5.61 5.76
N LEU A 63 2.41 4.38 5.43
CA LEU A 63 1.97 3.18 6.13
C LEU A 63 3.19 2.42 6.64
N GLN A 64 3.30 2.26 7.95
CA GLN A 64 4.24 1.33 8.55
C GLN A 64 3.58 -0.05 8.65
N VAL A 65 4.27 -1.10 8.22
CA VAL A 65 3.79 -2.49 8.29
C VAL A 65 4.83 -3.32 9.04
N GLU A 66 4.42 -4.07 10.05
CA GLU A 66 5.26 -5.00 10.80
C GLU A 66 4.77 -6.43 10.54
N ILE A 67 5.65 -7.27 9.99
CA ILE A 67 5.35 -8.63 9.55
C ILE A 67 6.42 -9.60 10.07
N ASP A 68 6.03 -10.78 10.52
CA ASP A 68 6.92 -11.80 11.07
C ASP A 68 7.35 -12.86 10.03
N GLU A 69 6.62 -12.93 8.92
CA GLU A 69 6.89 -13.77 7.75
C GLU A 69 6.75 -12.96 6.46
N PRO A 70 7.28 -13.44 5.31
CA PRO A 70 7.07 -12.77 4.04
C PRO A 70 5.59 -12.71 3.65
N LEU A 71 5.07 -11.52 3.33
CA LEU A 71 3.65 -11.30 2.99
C LEU A 71 3.50 -10.42 1.74
N HIS A 72 2.50 -10.73 0.94
CA HIS A 72 1.99 -9.86 -0.12
C HIS A 72 1.15 -8.76 0.50
N VAL A 73 1.44 -7.50 0.20
CA VAL A 73 0.72 -6.35 0.76
C VAL A 73 0.07 -5.55 -0.36
N TYR A 74 -1.21 -5.27 -0.19
CA TYR A 74 -2.02 -4.48 -1.11
C TYR A 74 -2.58 -3.29 -0.36
N VAL A 75 -2.28 -2.08 -0.83
CA VAL A 75 -2.75 -0.81 -0.27
C VAL A 75 -3.51 -0.07 -1.35
N ALA A 76 -4.73 0.34 -1.02
CA ALA A 76 -5.57 1.13 -1.90
C ALA A 76 -6.22 2.29 -1.11
N SER A 77 -6.66 3.31 -1.82
CA SER A 77 -7.59 4.28 -1.29
C SER A 77 -8.86 4.35 -2.15
N TRP A 78 -9.94 4.80 -1.52
CA TRP A 78 -11.20 5.07 -2.20
C TRP A 78 -11.82 6.35 -1.67
N ASP A 79 -12.26 7.20 -2.59
CA ASP A 79 -13.10 8.37 -2.32
C ASP A 79 -14.09 8.59 -3.48
N MET A 80 -15.11 9.42 -3.25
CA MET A 80 -16.18 9.65 -4.23
C MET A 80 -15.76 10.46 -5.46
N LEU A 81 -14.60 11.12 -5.44
CA LEU A 81 -14.14 12.00 -6.52
C LEU A 81 -13.15 11.30 -7.46
N ARG A 82 -12.29 10.44 -6.92
CA ARG A 82 -11.25 9.71 -7.67
C ARG A 82 -11.64 8.27 -7.93
N GLY A 83 -12.55 7.70 -7.14
CA GLY A 83 -12.84 6.28 -7.13
C GLY A 83 -11.72 5.48 -6.45
N ASN A 84 -11.41 4.30 -6.98
CA ASN A 84 -10.36 3.44 -6.43
C ASN A 84 -8.97 3.87 -6.95
N VAL A 85 -8.01 4.01 -6.04
CA VAL A 85 -6.60 4.29 -6.35
C VAL A 85 -5.74 3.18 -5.77
N ALA A 86 -4.90 2.56 -6.59
CA ALA A 86 -3.86 1.63 -6.15
C ALA A 86 -2.67 2.43 -5.63
N LEU A 87 -2.38 2.28 -4.33
CA LEU A 87 -1.23 2.91 -3.66
C LEU A 87 -0.02 1.97 -3.68
N TRP A 88 -0.25 0.67 -3.46
CA TRP A 88 0.79 -0.36 -3.43
C TRP A 88 0.22 -1.78 -3.70
N PRO A 89 0.86 -2.63 -4.52
CA PRO A 89 1.81 -2.24 -5.54
C PRO A 89 1.13 -1.31 -6.56
N SER A 90 1.90 -0.36 -7.10
CA SER A 90 1.46 0.52 -8.19
C SER A 90 2.48 0.45 -9.32
N THR A 91 2.00 0.31 -10.56
CA THR A 91 2.86 0.24 -11.75
C THR A 91 3.56 1.57 -12.07
N ARG A 92 3.07 2.68 -11.49
CA ARG A 92 3.60 4.04 -11.69
C ARG A 92 4.48 4.52 -10.54
N LEU A 93 4.59 3.74 -9.47
CA LEU A 93 5.38 4.09 -8.29
C LEU A 93 6.79 3.50 -8.39
N LYS A 94 7.81 4.35 -8.41
CA LYS A 94 9.20 3.92 -8.28
C LYS A 94 9.64 4.05 -6.83
N SER A 95 9.85 2.91 -6.17
CA SER A 95 10.32 2.84 -4.79
C SER A 95 11.32 1.70 -4.65
N MET A 96 12.28 1.83 -3.73
CA MET A 96 13.18 0.74 -3.33
C MET A 96 12.45 -0.34 -2.53
N ALA A 97 11.28 -0.04 -1.97
CA ALA A 97 10.46 -1.02 -1.28
C ALA A 97 9.75 -1.98 -2.25
N SER A 98 9.90 -1.84 -3.57
CA SER A 98 9.07 -2.50 -4.61
C SER A 98 9.23 -4.01 -4.75
N VAL A 99 9.74 -4.69 -3.73
CA VAL A 99 9.83 -6.15 -3.70
C VAL A 99 8.55 -6.67 -3.06
N ASP A 100 7.67 -7.26 -3.88
CA ASP A 100 6.49 -8.01 -3.42
C ASP A 100 6.75 -9.50 -3.65
N PRO A 101 6.69 -10.37 -2.61
CA PRO A 101 6.27 -10.10 -1.23
C PRO A 101 7.28 -9.29 -0.42
N LEU A 102 6.78 -8.53 0.56
CA LEU A 102 7.61 -7.89 1.58
C LEU A 102 8.23 -8.97 2.48
N ALA A 103 9.53 -8.88 2.77
CA ALA A 103 10.22 -9.83 3.66
C ALA A 103 9.81 -9.63 5.13
N ALA A 104 10.07 -10.60 6.03
CA ALA A 104 9.85 -10.39 7.47
C ALA A 104 10.58 -9.14 7.99
N GLY A 105 9.94 -8.34 8.85
CA GLY A 105 10.48 -7.13 9.46
C GLY A 105 9.50 -5.96 9.47
N THR A 106 10.03 -4.76 9.66
CA THR A 106 9.29 -3.49 9.63
C THR A 106 9.54 -2.77 8.31
N HIS A 107 8.47 -2.42 7.62
CA HIS A 107 8.49 -1.72 6.34
C HIS A 107 7.74 -0.41 6.44
N GLU A 108 8.17 0.57 5.66
CA GLU A 108 7.46 1.83 5.45
C GLU A 108 7.07 1.90 3.97
N LEU A 109 5.78 2.10 3.70
CA LEU A 109 5.22 2.27 2.37
C LEU A 109 4.77 3.74 2.20
N PRO A 110 5.02 4.36 1.04
CA PRO A 110 5.64 3.78 -0.16
C PRO A 110 7.15 3.55 -0.05
N GLY A 111 7.81 4.02 1.01
CA GLY A 111 9.24 3.79 1.27
C GLY A 111 10.13 4.89 0.71
N ARG A 112 11.26 4.52 0.10
CA ARG A 112 12.29 5.47 -0.35
C ARG A 112 12.65 5.33 -1.81
N TRP A 113 13.05 6.42 -2.45
CA TRP A 113 13.74 6.45 -3.74
C TRP A 113 15.06 7.21 -3.60
N GLU A 114 16.19 6.60 -3.95
CA GLU A 114 17.52 7.25 -3.89
C GLU A 114 17.78 7.99 -2.56
N GLN A 115 17.47 7.33 -1.43
CA GLN A 115 17.57 7.85 -0.04
C GLN A 115 16.52 8.90 0.36
N GLN A 116 15.62 9.30 -0.53
CA GLN A 116 14.56 10.26 -0.23
C GLN A 116 13.28 9.52 0.15
N ASP A 117 12.61 9.98 1.21
CA ASP A 117 11.30 9.45 1.59
C ASP A 117 10.27 9.85 0.52
N ILE A 118 9.49 8.88 0.09
CA ILE A 118 8.35 9.08 -0.80
C ILE A 118 7.10 9.15 0.09
N VAL A 119 6.16 10.02 -0.25
CA VAL A 119 4.88 10.12 0.46
C VAL A 119 3.71 9.95 -0.47
N TRP A 120 2.64 9.34 0.04
CA TRP A 120 1.31 9.54 -0.54
C TRP A 120 0.70 10.82 0.04
N HIS A 121 -0.44 11.22 -0.49
CA HIS A 121 -1.23 12.33 0.04
C HIS A 121 -2.65 11.84 0.32
N VAL A 122 -3.37 12.53 1.22
CA VAL A 122 -4.75 12.18 1.58
C VAL A 122 -5.63 12.17 0.32
N GLY A 123 -5.49 13.19 -0.50
CA GLY A 123 -6.03 13.17 -1.85
C GLY A 123 -5.93 14.47 -2.59
N ASP A 124 -6.63 14.53 -3.72
CA ASP A 124 -6.65 15.71 -4.59
C ASP A 124 -7.98 16.50 -4.44
N GLY A 125 -8.77 16.21 -3.40
CA GLY A 125 -10.12 16.73 -3.26
C GLY A 125 -10.69 16.70 -1.85
N VAL A 126 -11.94 17.14 -1.73
CA VAL A 126 -12.68 17.30 -0.48
C VAL A 126 -13.54 16.07 -0.18
N GLY A 127 -13.76 15.78 1.10
CA GLY A 127 -14.63 14.69 1.57
C GLY A 127 -13.87 13.54 2.22
N VAL A 128 -14.55 12.39 2.33
CA VAL A 128 -14.01 11.22 3.05
C VAL A 128 -13.14 10.38 2.14
N THR A 129 -11.90 10.16 2.56
CA THR A 129 -11.00 9.17 1.94
C THR A 129 -10.88 7.95 2.84
N THR A 130 -11.12 6.77 2.27
CA THR A 130 -10.91 5.49 2.96
C THR A 130 -9.61 4.87 2.46
N PHE A 131 -8.67 4.65 3.37
CA PHE A 131 -7.46 3.88 3.14
C PHE A 131 -7.67 2.42 3.54
N LEU A 132 -7.22 1.52 2.69
CA LEU A 132 -7.44 0.08 2.80
C LEU A 132 -6.09 -0.63 2.69
N VAL A 133 -5.80 -1.54 3.61
CA VAL A 133 -4.64 -2.42 3.54
C VAL A 133 -5.07 -3.87 3.72
N ILE A 134 -4.60 -4.72 2.81
CA ILE A 134 -4.77 -6.16 2.84
C ILE A 134 -3.37 -6.80 2.80
N ALA A 135 -3.13 -7.76 3.69
CA ALA A 135 -1.92 -8.57 3.68
C ALA A 135 -2.29 -10.04 3.45
N SER A 136 -1.46 -10.78 2.71
CA SER A 136 -1.69 -12.21 2.50
C SER A 136 -0.40 -13.03 2.39
N ARG A 137 -0.44 -14.27 2.85
CA ARG A 137 0.62 -15.27 2.66
C ARG A 137 0.83 -15.69 1.20
N ARG A 138 -0.19 -15.53 0.36
CA ARG A 138 -0.15 -15.93 -1.05
C ARG A 138 -0.57 -14.74 -1.92
N PRO A 139 -0.11 -14.68 -3.18
CA PRO A 139 -0.63 -13.70 -4.13
C PRO A 139 -2.15 -13.80 -4.22
N LEU A 140 -2.82 -12.65 -4.19
CA LEU A 140 -4.26 -12.52 -4.43
C LEU A 140 -4.45 -12.05 -5.88
N ASP A 141 -4.38 -13.00 -6.82
CA ASP A 141 -4.37 -12.69 -8.27
C ASP A 141 -5.61 -11.90 -8.73
N ASP A 142 -6.78 -12.18 -8.13
CA ASP A 142 -8.03 -11.47 -8.38
C ASP A 142 -7.96 -10.00 -7.95
N LEU A 143 -7.44 -9.75 -6.75
CA LEU A 143 -7.23 -8.41 -6.22
C LEU A 143 -6.14 -7.66 -7.01
N ALA A 144 -5.02 -8.31 -7.31
CA ALA A 144 -3.93 -7.73 -8.09
C ALA A 144 -4.41 -7.31 -9.48
N ALA A 145 -5.18 -8.17 -10.17
CA ALA A 145 -5.76 -7.85 -11.46
C ALA A 145 -6.79 -6.70 -11.38
N ALA A 146 -7.58 -6.63 -10.31
CA ALA A 146 -8.48 -5.49 -10.08
C ALA A 146 -7.69 -4.18 -9.88
N MET A 147 -6.61 -4.21 -9.09
CA MET A 147 -5.78 -3.04 -8.81
C MET A 147 -5.09 -2.46 -10.05
N LEU A 148 -4.74 -3.27 -11.04
CA LEU A 148 -4.22 -2.78 -12.33
C LEU A 148 -5.22 -1.91 -13.12
N ARG A 149 -6.52 -2.04 -12.81
CA ARG A 149 -7.60 -1.25 -13.41
C ARG A 149 -7.91 0.02 -12.63
N PHE A 150 -7.31 0.18 -11.44
CA PHE A 150 -7.49 1.39 -10.64
C PHE A 150 -6.61 2.50 -11.17
N ARG A 151 -6.91 3.73 -10.76
CA ARG A 151 -5.94 4.82 -10.89
C ARG A 151 -4.67 4.42 -10.15
N GLN A 152 -3.51 4.75 -10.69
CA GLN A 152 -2.22 4.34 -10.13
C GLN A 152 -1.58 5.52 -9.43
N MET A 153 -1.16 5.34 -8.18
CA MET A 153 -0.33 6.34 -7.49
C MET A 153 1.09 6.27 -8.03
N GLY A 154 1.71 7.38 -8.41
CA GLY A 154 3.06 7.34 -8.97
C GLY A 154 3.87 8.60 -8.74
N ASN A 155 5.19 8.49 -8.83
CA ASN A 155 6.14 9.59 -8.63
C ASN A 155 6.95 9.89 -9.91
N ALA A 156 6.49 9.41 -11.07
CA ALA A 156 7.26 9.52 -12.30
C ALA A 156 7.28 10.93 -12.91
N ALA A 157 6.26 11.76 -12.66
CA ALA A 157 6.17 13.12 -13.18
C ALA A 157 7.03 14.14 -12.42
N PHE A 158 7.46 13.83 -11.19
CA PHE A 158 8.21 14.77 -10.36
C PHE A 158 9.72 14.52 -10.49
N PRO A 159 10.54 15.55 -10.77
CA PRO A 159 11.98 15.40 -10.91
C PRO A 159 12.66 14.82 -9.65
N ASP A 160 12.20 15.20 -8.46
CA ASP A 160 12.70 14.72 -7.17
C ASP A 160 12.02 13.42 -6.70
N ARG A 161 10.92 13.02 -7.35
CA ARG A 161 10.15 11.80 -7.09
C ARG A 161 9.65 11.65 -5.64
N ARG A 162 9.63 12.74 -4.87
CA ARG A 162 9.17 12.76 -3.47
C ARG A 162 7.65 12.74 -3.39
N GLU A 163 7.03 13.53 -4.26
CA GLU A 163 5.60 13.66 -4.36
C GLU A 163 5.03 12.56 -5.26
N CYS A 164 3.84 12.10 -4.89
CA CYS A 164 3.07 11.19 -5.72
C CYS A 164 1.85 11.91 -6.30
N ALA A 165 1.53 11.59 -7.55
CA ALA A 165 0.32 12.01 -8.22
C ALA A 165 -0.51 10.79 -8.63
N THR A 166 -1.79 11.02 -8.84
CA THR A 166 -2.73 10.02 -9.31
C THR A 166 -2.73 9.96 -10.84
N TYR A 167 -2.42 8.81 -11.44
CA TYR A 167 -2.45 8.59 -12.90
C TYR A 167 -3.65 7.75 -13.31
N ALA A 168 -4.10 7.91 -14.56
CA ALA A 168 -5.04 7.00 -15.18
C ALA A 168 -4.48 5.56 -15.20
N PRO A 169 -5.34 4.52 -15.19
CA PRO A 169 -4.89 3.14 -15.33
C PRO A 169 -4.12 2.92 -16.65
N ASP A 170 -3.12 2.04 -16.61
CA ASP A 170 -2.26 1.72 -17.78
C ASP A 170 -3.02 1.07 -18.94
N ALA A 171 -4.18 0.48 -18.66
CA ALA A 171 -4.98 -0.27 -19.63
C ALA A 171 -5.66 0.60 -20.71
N GLY A 172 -5.42 1.91 -20.75
CA GLY A 172 -5.93 2.80 -21.82
C GLY A 172 -7.45 2.84 -21.93
N MET A 173 -8.17 2.42 -20.90
CA MET A 173 -9.63 2.22 -20.92
C MET A 173 -10.31 3.00 -19.79
N ASP A 174 -11.47 3.55 -20.15
CA ASP A 174 -12.52 4.12 -19.29
C ASP A 174 -12.16 4.14 -17.81
N VAL A 175 -11.70 5.30 -17.34
CA VAL A 175 -11.66 5.59 -15.92
C VAL A 175 -13.05 5.28 -15.40
N VAL A 176 -13.16 4.20 -14.62
CA VAL A 176 -14.41 3.84 -13.96
C VAL A 176 -14.93 5.11 -13.31
N PRO A 177 -16.12 5.60 -13.70
CA PRO A 177 -16.60 6.88 -13.22
C PRO A 177 -16.52 6.90 -11.69
N PRO A 178 -16.06 8.00 -11.08
CA PRO A 178 -15.74 8.06 -9.65
C PRO A 178 -16.94 7.79 -8.72
N LEU A 179 -18.15 7.68 -9.29
CA LEU A 179 -19.39 7.32 -8.61
C LEU A 179 -19.56 5.81 -8.35
N HIS A 180 -18.61 4.94 -8.71
CA HIS A 180 -18.77 3.51 -8.47
C HIS A 180 -18.28 3.08 -7.08
N ALA A 181 -19.03 2.15 -6.50
CA ALA A 181 -18.67 1.43 -5.30
C ALA A 181 -17.25 0.84 -5.41
N ILE A 182 -16.64 0.56 -4.26
CA ILE A 182 -15.35 -0.13 -4.17
C ILE A 182 -15.37 -1.37 -5.06
N ALA A 183 -14.40 -1.48 -5.97
CA ALA A 183 -14.53 -2.34 -7.16
C ALA A 183 -14.25 -3.83 -6.91
N HIS A 184 -13.83 -4.21 -5.70
CA HIS A 184 -13.45 -5.58 -5.34
C HIS A 184 -14.05 -5.98 -3.98
N ASP A 185 -14.54 -7.22 -3.85
CA ASP A 185 -15.28 -7.65 -2.67
C ASP A 185 -14.43 -7.67 -1.39
N LEU A 186 -13.14 -8.05 -1.48
CA LEU A 186 -12.23 -7.90 -0.33
C LEU A 186 -12.04 -6.45 0.11
N LEU A 187 -11.98 -5.51 -0.83
CA LEU A 187 -11.82 -4.10 -0.50
C LEU A 187 -13.11 -3.53 0.10
N LYS A 188 -14.29 -3.97 -0.38
CA LYS A 188 -15.58 -3.62 0.24
C LYS A 188 -15.64 -4.11 1.68
N LEU A 189 -15.34 -5.40 1.90
CA LEU A 189 -15.31 -6.00 3.22
C LEU A 189 -14.32 -5.28 4.15
N CYS A 190 -13.14 -4.92 3.64
CA CYS A 190 -12.16 -4.13 4.37
C CYS A 190 -12.70 -2.74 4.75
N ALA A 191 -13.36 -2.05 3.82
CA ALA A 191 -13.94 -0.72 4.05
C ALA A 191 -15.10 -0.71 5.04
N GLU A 192 -15.86 -1.81 5.13
CA GLU A 192 -16.91 -2.02 6.14
C GLU A 192 -16.36 -2.10 7.56
N GLN A 193 -15.09 -2.49 7.72
CA GLN A 193 -14.40 -2.56 9.02
C GLN A 193 -13.78 -1.21 9.45
N ALA A 194 -13.82 -0.19 8.59
CA ALA A 194 -13.20 1.10 8.88
C ALA A 194 -13.89 1.79 10.07
N GLY A 195 -13.09 2.16 11.09
CA GLY A 195 -13.54 2.93 12.26
C GLY A 195 -13.53 2.19 13.60
N ILE A 196 -13.22 0.89 13.63
CA ILE A 196 -13.18 0.11 14.88
C ILE A 196 -11.79 0.12 15.53
N ASP A 197 -10.73 0.20 14.72
CA ASP A 197 -9.33 0.35 15.12
C ASP A 197 -8.51 0.52 13.83
N HIS A 198 -7.70 1.57 13.70
CA HIS A 198 -7.00 1.91 12.46
C HIS A 198 -5.51 1.52 12.49
N ASP A 199 -4.94 1.37 13.68
CA ASP A 199 -3.56 0.98 13.93
C ASP A 199 -3.49 -0.38 14.65
N GLY A 200 -2.30 -0.95 14.77
CA GLY A 200 -2.08 -2.20 15.48
C GLY A 200 -2.37 -3.45 14.64
N PRO A 201 -2.71 -4.59 15.28
CA PRO A 201 -2.90 -5.86 14.58
C PRO A 201 -4.00 -5.79 13.53
N MET A 202 -3.73 -6.36 12.36
CA MET A 202 -4.70 -6.52 11.28
C MET A 202 -5.70 -7.62 11.63
N VAL A 203 -6.93 -7.48 11.13
CA VAL A 203 -8.03 -8.42 11.40
C VAL A 203 -8.00 -9.54 10.36
N PRO A 204 -8.04 -10.83 10.76
CA PRO A 204 -8.10 -11.92 9.79
C PRO A 204 -9.41 -11.87 9.00
N VAL A 205 -9.35 -12.15 7.71
CA VAL A 205 -10.52 -12.21 6.84
C VAL A 205 -11.24 -13.54 7.07
N PRO A 206 -12.55 -13.55 7.40
CA PRO A 206 -13.32 -14.78 7.53
C PRO A 206 -13.21 -15.64 6.26
N ASP A 207 -13.09 -16.95 6.45
CA ASP A 207 -13.03 -17.95 5.37
C ASP A 207 -11.85 -17.82 4.39
N ARG A 208 -10.84 -16.98 4.69
CA ARG A 208 -9.60 -16.85 3.91
C ARG A 208 -8.37 -16.99 4.79
N ASP A 209 -7.83 -18.21 4.88
CA ASP A 209 -6.62 -18.50 5.65
C ASP A 209 -5.43 -17.67 5.15
N GLY A 210 -4.69 -17.09 6.09
CA GLY A 210 -3.53 -16.25 5.81
C GLY A 210 -3.86 -14.97 5.04
N VAL A 211 -5.05 -14.41 5.21
CA VAL A 211 -5.42 -13.07 4.70
C VAL A 211 -5.87 -12.20 5.87
N TRP A 212 -5.34 -10.98 5.93
CA TRP A 212 -5.66 -9.99 6.95
C TRP A 212 -6.01 -8.66 6.29
N MET A 213 -6.81 -7.85 6.97
CA MET A 213 -7.24 -6.54 6.50
C MET A 213 -7.27 -5.50 7.62
N LYS A 214 -7.08 -4.24 7.27
CA LYS A 214 -7.27 -3.07 8.15
C LYS A 214 -7.67 -1.88 7.28
N ALA A 215 -8.46 -0.97 7.83
CA ALA A 215 -8.91 0.22 7.13
C ALA A 215 -8.90 1.45 8.03
N MET A 216 -8.67 2.61 7.41
CA MET A 216 -8.72 3.91 8.05
C MET A 216 -9.56 4.87 7.22
N ARG A 217 -10.28 5.79 7.88
CA ARG A 217 -10.97 6.90 7.23
C ARG A 217 -10.39 8.21 7.73
N VAL A 218 -10.23 9.14 6.82
CA VAL A 218 -9.89 10.53 7.11
C VAL A 218 -10.84 11.43 6.34
N VAL A 219 -11.01 12.66 6.83
CA VAL A 219 -11.88 13.66 6.21
C VAL A 219 -11.00 14.79 5.70
N THR A 220 -11.12 15.13 4.43
CA THR A 220 -10.56 16.39 3.92
C THR A 220 -11.65 17.45 3.99
N PRO A 221 -11.50 18.47 4.86
CA PRO A 221 -12.53 19.47 5.03
C PRO A 221 -12.72 20.28 3.75
N LEU A 222 -13.93 20.81 3.57
CA LEU A 222 -14.14 21.86 2.58
C LEU A 222 -13.34 23.09 3.01
N PRO A 223 -12.72 23.83 2.07
CA PRO A 223 -12.11 25.11 2.40
C PRO A 223 -13.18 26.02 3.05
N GLU A 224 -12.87 26.58 4.22
CA GLU A 224 -13.82 27.37 5.03
C GLU A 224 -14.35 28.59 4.27
N GLU A 225 -13.53 29.14 3.38
CA GLU A 225 -13.93 30.20 2.45
C GLU A 225 -13.77 29.69 1.01
N PRO A 226 -14.79 29.85 0.14
CA PRO A 226 -14.62 29.57 -1.27
C PRO A 226 -13.51 30.48 -1.79
N MET A 227 -12.41 29.85 -2.21
CA MET A 227 -11.28 30.54 -2.81
C MET A 227 -11.81 31.49 -3.89
N THR A 228 -11.48 32.78 -3.77
CA THR A 228 -11.87 33.74 -4.79
C THR A 228 -11.21 33.37 -6.12
N ALA A 229 -11.83 33.72 -7.24
CA ALA A 229 -11.25 33.45 -8.57
C ALA A 229 -9.83 34.01 -8.71
N GLU A 230 -9.54 35.13 -8.05
CA GLU A 230 -8.21 35.76 -8.02
C GLU A 230 -7.19 34.92 -7.24
N GLN A 231 -7.57 34.42 -6.05
CA GLN A 231 -6.72 33.51 -5.27
C GLN A 231 -6.46 32.19 -6.01
N ALA A 232 -7.48 31.62 -6.66
CA ALA A 232 -7.32 30.39 -7.44
C ALA A 232 -6.39 30.58 -8.65
N GLN A 233 -6.46 31.75 -9.31
CA GLN A 233 -5.53 32.09 -10.39
C GLN A 233 -4.11 32.30 -9.88
N GLN A 234 -3.95 32.95 -8.73
CA GLN A 234 -2.64 33.16 -8.12
C GLN A 234 -1.99 31.84 -7.69
N GLU A 235 -2.73 30.95 -7.04
CA GLU A 235 -2.24 29.63 -6.65
C GLU A 235 -1.86 28.79 -7.86
N LEU A 236 -2.68 28.80 -8.92
CA LEU A 236 -2.37 28.12 -10.17
C LEU A 236 -1.09 28.69 -10.82
N ALA A 237 -0.92 30.01 -10.84
CA ALA A 237 0.27 30.65 -11.37
C ALA A 237 1.52 30.28 -10.56
N GLU A 238 1.43 30.25 -9.22
CA GLU A 238 2.52 29.84 -8.34
C GLU A 238 2.91 28.37 -8.56
N ARG A 239 1.94 27.46 -8.77
CA ARG A 239 2.22 26.05 -9.05
C ARG A 239 2.80 25.80 -10.45
N LEU A 240 2.47 26.64 -11.42
CA LEU A 240 2.98 26.54 -12.79
C LEU A 240 4.35 27.19 -12.97
N SER A 241 4.71 28.20 -12.16
CA SER A 241 5.98 28.93 -12.30
C SER A 241 7.23 28.03 -12.31
N PRO A 242 7.34 26.97 -11.47
CA PRO A 242 8.46 26.04 -11.54
C PRO A 242 8.53 25.22 -12.85
N LEU A 243 7.39 25.01 -13.52
CA LEU A 243 7.31 24.23 -14.75
C LEU A 243 7.75 25.03 -15.98
N GLU A 244 7.52 26.34 -16.00
CA GLU A 244 7.95 27.21 -17.10
C GLU A 244 9.47 27.19 -17.30
N GLY A 245 10.24 27.15 -16.20
CA GLY A 245 11.70 27.02 -16.25
C GLY A 245 12.21 25.67 -16.76
N LEU A 246 11.38 24.62 -16.80
CA LEU A 246 11.72 23.33 -17.39
C LEU A 246 11.52 23.32 -18.91
N VAL A 247 10.56 24.09 -19.43
CA VAL A 247 10.31 24.22 -20.87
C VAL A 247 11.46 24.98 -21.54
N GLU A 248 11.93 26.08 -20.94
CA GLU A 248 13.06 26.85 -21.50
C GLU A 248 14.38 26.06 -21.54
N LYS A 249 14.62 25.19 -20.55
CA LYS A 249 15.81 24.30 -20.56
C LYS A 249 15.73 23.22 -21.65
N SER A 250 14.55 22.86 -22.13
CA SER A 250 14.38 21.91 -23.24
C SER A 250 14.62 22.55 -24.61
N GLU A 251 14.52 23.87 -24.75
CA GLU A 251 14.80 24.59 -26.01
C GLU A 251 16.29 24.99 -26.17
N ALA A 252 17.13 24.66 -25.17
CA ALA A 252 18.56 24.91 -25.23
C ALA A 252 19.24 24.04 -26.30
N LYS A 253 19.40 24.66 -27.49
CA LYS A 253 20.32 24.37 -28.60
C LYS A 253 20.38 22.90 -29.04
N PRO A 254 19.77 22.53 -30.20
CA PRO A 254 20.02 21.23 -30.80
C PRO A 254 21.54 21.01 -30.94
N PRO A 255 22.06 19.81 -30.62
CA PRO A 255 23.49 19.54 -30.71
C PRO A 255 23.94 19.83 -32.13
N ALA A 256 24.74 20.89 -32.28
CA ALA A 256 25.39 21.20 -33.54
C ALA A 256 26.32 20.03 -33.87
N ASP A 257 26.11 19.40 -35.03
CA ASP A 257 26.99 18.41 -35.63
C ASP A 257 27.34 17.19 -34.76
N ALA A 258 26.33 16.36 -34.47
CA ALA A 258 26.58 14.92 -34.39
C ALA A 258 26.70 14.40 -35.83
N GLY A 259 27.90 14.49 -36.40
CA GLY A 259 28.21 14.00 -37.74
C GLY A 259 27.68 12.58 -37.93
N MET A 260 26.89 12.38 -38.99
CA MET A 260 26.41 11.08 -39.43
C MET A 260 27.61 10.17 -39.75
N GLN A 261 28.08 9.40 -38.76
CA GLN A 261 28.84 8.20 -39.04
C GLN A 261 27.85 7.16 -39.55
N GLY A 262 27.90 6.93 -40.86
CA GLY A 262 27.08 5.92 -41.52
C GLY A 262 27.26 4.55 -40.85
N PRO A 263 26.20 3.72 -40.85
CA PRO A 263 26.23 2.40 -40.24
C PRO A 263 27.39 1.57 -40.82
N PRO A 264 28.18 0.89 -39.98
CA PRO A 264 29.26 0.03 -40.46
C PRO A 264 28.69 -1.06 -41.36
N ALA A 265 29.35 -1.28 -42.50
CA ALA A 265 28.94 -2.27 -43.48
C ALA A 265 28.88 -3.68 -42.87
N PRO A 266 27.88 -4.50 -43.23
CA PRO A 266 27.79 -5.87 -42.74
C PRO A 266 28.99 -6.70 -43.24
N PRO A 267 29.55 -7.58 -42.39
CA PRO A 267 30.64 -8.45 -42.79
C PRO A 267 30.16 -9.43 -43.87
N SER A 268 30.79 -9.36 -45.04
CA SER A 268 30.64 -10.35 -46.11
C SER A 268 31.34 -11.65 -45.71
N GLY A 269 30.58 -12.59 -45.17
CA GLY A 269 31.04 -13.95 -44.84
C GLY A 269 31.09 -14.85 -46.07
N ARG A 270 32.22 -15.55 -46.22
CA ARG A 270 32.43 -16.73 -47.07
C ARG A 270 32.15 -18.00 -46.29
#